data_AF-A0A5N0EP24-F1
#
_entry.id   AF-A0A5N0EP24-F1
#
_cell.length_a   1.000
_cell.length_b   1.000
_cell.length_c   1.000
_cell.angle_alpha   90.00
_cell.angle_beta   90.00
_cell.angle_gamma   90.00
#
_symmetry.space_group_name_H-M   'P 1'
#
loop_
_entity.id
_entity.type
_entity.pdbx_description
1 polymer ?
#
loop_
_entity_poly.entity_id
_entity_poly.type
_entity_poly.pdbx_seq_one_letter_code
_entity_poly.pdbx_strand_id
1 'polypeptide(L)'
;MSAQPLEEQTFVAEHPQQLAPVLSFLEAHAQRRGNTVGSSYALVGVDEHDRIELPQEVHQALTQVVAAMLAGKAVTVAPRSMTLTSQQAADLLGVSRPTVKRLIDKGDLAAERIGTRHRLLLDDVLTYRENRRQRQYDALASTAVDIDADDDPAVIREQLRAARRAVAERRRAEG
;
A
#
# COMPACT_ATOMS: atom_id res chain seq x y z
N MET A 1 12.29 23.11 -17.46
CA MET A 1 12.41 21.84 -18.19
C MET A 1 11.68 21.99 -19.51
N SER A 2 12.42 22.15 -20.60
CA SER A 2 11.90 22.15 -21.95
C SER A 2 11.65 20.70 -22.40
N ALA A 3 10.47 20.43 -22.95
CA ALA A 3 10.21 19.31 -23.84
C ALA A 3 9.32 19.83 -24.98
N GLN A 4 9.73 19.56 -26.22
CA GLN A 4 9.24 20.19 -27.45
C GLN A 4 7.72 20.03 -27.67
N PRO A 5 7.04 21.02 -28.28
CA PRO A 5 5.64 20.90 -28.65
C PRO A 5 5.46 19.80 -29.72
N LEU A 6 4.42 18.97 -29.56
CA LEU A 6 3.93 18.10 -30.63
C LEU A 6 3.60 19.00 -31.84
N GLU A 7 4.29 18.79 -32.97
CA GLU A 7 3.86 19.39 -34.22
C GLU A 7 2.50 18.80 -34.60
N GLU A 8 1.50 19.67 -34.84
CA GLU A 8 0.23 19.28 -35.42
C GLU A 8 0.48 18.77 -36.85
N GLN A 9 0.52 17.44 -37.01
CA GLN A 9 0.52 16.81 -38.32
C GLN A 9 -0.91 16.40 -38.68
N THR A 10 -1.42 16.98 -39.76
CA THR A 10 -2.68 16.55 -40.37
C THR A 10 -2.41 15.34 -41.24
N PHE A 11 -2.84 14.16 -40.80
CA PHE A 11 -2.75 12.93 -41.57
C PHE A 11 -4.00 12.78 -42.43
N VAL A 12 -3.82 12.75 -43.75
CA VAL A 12 -4.89 12.46 -44.71
C VAL A 12 -4.71 11.02 -45.17
N ALA A 13 -5.74 10.19 -45.00
CA ALA A 13 -5.70 8.81 -45.45
C ALA A 13 -5.71 8.74 -46.98
N GLU A 14 -4.57 8.42 -47.58
CA GLU A 14 -4.43 8.32 -49.05
C GLU A 14 -5.29 7.19 -49.63
N HIS A 15 -5.54 6.12 -48.85
CA HIS A 15 -6.29 4.93 -49.26
C HIS A 15 -7.34 4.49 -48.23
N PRO A 16 -8.53 5.15 -48.19
CA PRO A 16 -9.55 4.90 -47.17
C PRO A 16 -10.05 3.45 -47.10
N GLN A 17 -10.03 2.72 -48.22
CA GLN A 17 -10.50 1.34 -48.30
C GLN A 17 -9.65 0.36 -47.48
N GLN A 18 -8.37 0.67 -47.28
CA GLN A 18 -7.45 -0.14 -46.47
C GLN A 18 -7.64 0.07 -44.96
N LEU A 19 -8.35 1.14 -44.56
CA LEU A 19 -8.65 1.44 -43.16
C LEU A 19 -9.89 0.72 -42.64
N ALA A 20 -10.78 0.26 -43.52
CA ALA A 20 -12.01 -0.42 -43.12
C ALA A 20 -11.74 -1.70 -42.30
N PRO A 21 -10.79 -2.60 -42.66
CA PRO A 21 -10.45 -3.75 -41.81
C PRO A 21 -9.84 -3.36 -40.46
N VAL A 22 -9.06 -2.28 -40.42
CA VAL A 22 -8.41 -1.77 -39.20
C VAL A 22 -9.46 -1.19 -38.25
N LEU A 23 -10.40 -0.41 -38.78
CA LEU A 23 -11.51 0.15 -38.01
C LEU A 23 -12.42 -0.96 -37.48
N SER A 24 -12.79 -1.94 -38.31
CA SER A 24 -13.57 -3.10 -37.88
C SER A 24 -12.87 -3.92 -36.79
N PHE A 25 -11.54 -4.06 -36.86
CA PHE A 25 -10.76 -4.70 -35.80
C PHE A 25 -10.79 -3.91 -34.50
N LEU A 26 -10.57 -2.59 -34.56
CA LEU A 26 -10.59 -1.72 -33.38
C LEU A 26 -11.98 -1.64 -32.76
N GLU A 27 -13.05 -1.57 -33.55
CA GLU A 27 -14.44 -1.58 -33.09
C GLU A 27 -14.81 -2.93 -32.45
N ALA A 28 -14.46 -4.05 -33.08
CA ALA A 28 -14.67 -5.38 -32.50
C ALA A 28 -13.86 -5.57 -31.21
N HIS A 29 -12.68 -4.95 -31.11
CA HIS A 29 -11.85 -4.97 -29.91
C HIS A 29 -12.42 -4.09 -28.79
N ALA A 30 -12.83 -2.87 -29.12
CA ALA A 30 -13.43 -1.91 -28.19
C ALA A 30 -14.78 -2.40 -27.65
N GLN A 31 -15.62 -3.03 -28.48
CA GLN A 31 -16.88 -3.64 -28.04
C GLN A 31 -16.68 -4.82 -27.09
N ARG A 32 -15.58 -5.56 -27.21
CA ARG A 32 -15.29 -6.72 -26.36
C ARG A 32 -14.52 -6.36 -25.08
N ARG A 33 -13.73 -5.29 -25.08
CA ARG A 33 -12.77 -5.01 -23.99
C ARG A 33 -12.85 -3.61 -23.38
N GLY A 34 -13.71 -2.74 -23.90
CA GLY A 34 -13.73 -1.33 -23.49
C GLY A 34 -12.50 -0.58 -23.98
N ASN A 35 -12.65 0.72 -24.22
CA ASN A 35 -11.67 1.54 -24.94
C ASN A 35 -10.52 2.07 -24.04
N THR A 36 -10.02 1.28 -23.10
CA THR A 36 -9.03 1.74 -22.11
C THR A 36 -7.71 0.98 -22.25
N VAL A 37 -6.73 1.63 -22.87
CA VAL A 37 -5.33 1.19 -22.89
C VAL A 37 -4.68 1.59 -21.57
N GLY A 38 -4.82 0.72 -20.57
CA GLY A 38 -3.92 0.63 -19.42
C GLY A 38 -3.30 -0.77 -19.44
N SER A 39 -2.03 -0.93 -19.02
CA SER A 39 -1.46 -2.27 -18.86
C SER A 39 -2.28 -3.05 -17.84
N SER A 40 -3.22 -3.86 -18.33
CA SER A 40 -4.07 -4.70 -17.52
C SER A 40 -3.41 -6.09 -17.43
N TYR A 41 -3.01 -6.46 -16.22
CA TYR A 41 -2.56 -7.83 -15.94
C TYR A 41 -3.80 -8.72 -15.92
N ALA A 42 -3.72 -9.94 -16.44
CA ALA A 42 -4.87 -10.85 -16.45
C ALA A 42 -4.49 -12.25 -15.94
N LEU A 43 -5.42 -12.91 -15.26
CA LEU A 43 -5.40 -14.36 -15.09
C LEU A 43 -6.07 -14.99 -16.31
N VAL A 44 -5.40 -15.96 -16.91
CA VAL A 44 -5.90 -16.72 -18.05
C VAL A 44 -6.08 -18.16 -17.58
N GLY A 45 -7.28 -18.68 -17.76
CA GLY A 45 -7.63 -20.07 -17.50
C GLY A 45 -7.30 -20.98 -18.66
N VAL A 46 -7.89 -22.17 -18.64
CA VAL A 46 -7.58 -23.24 -19.60
C VAL A 46 -8.30 -23.08 -20.95
N ASP A 47 -9.43 -22.38 -20.97
CA ASP A 47 -10.23 -22.16 -22.17
C ASP A 47 -9.87 -20.83 -22.88
N GLU A 48 -10.04 -20.76 -24.21
CA GLU A 48 -9.67 -19.58 -25.03
C GLU A 48 -10.33 -18.26 -24.57
N HIS A 49 -11.46 -18.34 -23.86
CA HIS A 49 -12.23 -17.19 -23.40
C HIS A 49 -12.20 -17.02 -21.87
N ASP A 50 -11.50 -17.88 -21.14
CA ASP A 50 -11.38 -17.79 -19.68
C ASP A 50 -10.26 -16.81 -19.33
N ARG A 51 -10.59 -15.51 -19.28
CA ARG A 51 -9.65 -14.45 -18.93
C ARG A 51 -10.33 -13.44 -18.01
N ILE A 52 -9.68 -13.13 -16.89
CA ILE A 52 -10.10 -12.08 -15.97
C ILE A 52 -8.98 -11.08 -15.74
N GLU A 53 -9.28 -9.80 -15.91
CA GLU A 53 -8.35 -8.72 -15.60
C GLU A 53 -8.16 -8.61 -14.08
N LEU A 54 -6.91 -8.43 -13.66
CA LEU A 54 -6.50 -8.34 -12.28
C LEU A 54 -6.57 -6.89 -11.79
N PRO A 55 -7.22 -6.64 -10.64
CA PRO A 55 -7.02 -5.41 -9.89
C PRO A 55 -5.54 -5.21 -9.54
N GLN A 56 -5.12 -3.95 -9.42
CA GLN A 56 -3.73 -3.58 -9.13
C GLN A 56 -3.22 -4.22 -7.83
N GLU A 57 -4.08 -4.30 -6.82
CA GLU A 57 -3.77 -4.85 -5.50
C GLU A 57 -3.45 -6.35 -5.59
N VAL A 58 -4.20 -7.09 -6.42
CA VAL A 58 -3.98 -8.52 -6.64
C VAL A 58 -2.67 -8.74 -7.39
N HIS A 59 -2.40 -7.95 -8.42
CA HIS A 59 -1.14 -8.00 -9.15
C HIS A 59 0.06 -7.76 -8.20
N GLN A 60 0.02 -6.72 -7.38
CA GLN A 60 1.08 -6.41 -6.41
C GLN A 60 1.29 -7.56 -5.39
N ALA A 61 0.19 -8.13 -4.89
CA ALA A 61 0.27 -9.27 -3.98
C ALA A 61 0.97 -10.46 -4.64
N LEU A 62 0.59 -10.81 -5.88
CA LEU A 62 1.22 -11.89 -6.63
C LEU A 62 2.71 -11.61 -6.92
N THR A 63 3.09 -10.37 -7.23
CA THR A 63 4.50 -10.00 -7.40
C THR A 63 5.31 -10.30 -6.13
N GLN A 64 4.78 -9.96 -4.96
CA GLN A 64 5.45 -10.23 -3.67
C GLN A 64 5.52 -11.72 -3.36
N VAL A 65 4.46 -12.48 -3.67
CA VAL A 65 4.44 -13.95 -3.53
C VAL A 65 5.57 -14.57 -4.35
N VAL A 66 5.67 -14.22 -5.64
CA VAL A 66 6.70 -14.75 -6.54
C VAL A 66 8.11 -14.37 -6.06
N ALA A 67 8.32 -13.12 -5.64
CA ALA A 67 9.61 -12.68 -5.11
C ALA A 67 10.02 -13.47 -3.84
N ALA A 68 9.07 -13.76 -2.95
CA ALA A 68 9.33 -14.58 -1.76
C ALA A 68 9.67 -16.03 -2.12
N MET A 69 8.95 -16.63 -3.08
CA MET A 69 9.21 -17.99 -3.56
C MET A 69 10.58 -18.11 -4.23
N LEU A 70 10.97 -17.13 -5.06
CA LEU A 70 12.31 -17.07 -5.66
C LEU A 70 13.43 -16.98 -4.60
N ALA A 71 13.15 -16.35 -3.47
CA ALA A 71 14.05 -16.30 -2.32
C ALA A 71 14.02 -17.57 -1.44
N GLY A 72 13.34 -18.64 -1.87
CA GLY A 72 13.21 -19.90 -1.13
C GLY A 72 12.33 -19.81 0.11
N LYS A 73 11.50 -18.76 0.23
CA LYS A 73 10.62 -18.56 1.39
C LYS A 73 9.26 -19.19 1.13
N ALA A 74 8.71 -19.85 2.14
CA ALA A 74 7.33 -20.30 2.12
C ALA A 74 6.37 -19.10 2.19
N VAL A 75 5.28 -19.16 1.43
CA VAL A 75 4.21 -18.16 1.43
C VAL A 75 2.92 -18.82 1.92
N THR A 76 2.21 -18.15 2.82
CA THR A 76 0.95 -18.67 3.40
C THR A 76 -0.17 -17.66 3.16
N VAL A 77 -1.28 -18.13 2.59
CA VAL A 77 -2.55 -17.38 2.53
C VAL A 77 -3.38 -17.79 3.73
N ALA A 78 -3.81 -16.81 4.54
CA ALA A 78 -4.56 -17.05 5.76
C ALA A 78 -5.81 -16.16 5.85
N PRO A 79 -6.93 -16.65 6.37
CA PRO A 79 -8.10 -15.83 6.63
C PRO A 79 -7.83 -14.88 7.80
N ARG A 80 -8.49 -13.70 7.81
CA ARG A 80 -8.38 -12.72 8.90
C ARG A 80 -8.83 -13.28 10.26
N SER A 81 -9.72 -14.28 10.27
CA SER A 81 -10.18 -14.98 11.46
C SER A 81 -9.15 -15.96 12.06
N MET A 82 -8.00 -16.14 11.43
CA MET A 82 -6.95 -17.01 11.94
C MET A 82 -6.43 -16.48 13.29
N THR A 83 -6.28 -17.38 14.27
CA THR A 83 -5.63 -17.06 15.53
C THR A 83 -4.12 -17.28 15.46
N LEU A 84 -3.36 -16.30 15.94
CA LEU A 84 -1.90 -16.29 16.01
C LEU A 84 -1.41 -16.58 17.43
N THR A 85 -0.21 -17.14 17.53
CA THR A 85 0.57 -17.10 18.78
C THR A 85 1.16 -15.71 18.99
N SER A 86 1.54 -15.40 20.23
CA SER A 86 2.28 -14.16 20.54
C SER A 86 3.59 -14.02 19.77
N GLN A 87 4.23 -15.14 19.37
CA GLN A 87 5.43 -15.10 18.55
C GLN A 87 5.10 -14.69 17.11
N GLN A 88 4.11 -15.33 16.48
CA GLN A 88 3.68 -14.98 15.13
C GLN A 88 3.18 -13.52 15.05
N ALA A 89 2.48 -13.05 16.08
CA ALA A 89 2.09 -11.64 16.17
C ALA A 89 3.32 -10.71 16.29
N ALA A 90 4.34 -11.11 17.06
CA ALA A 90 5.58 -10.35 17.20
C ALA A 90 6.32 -10.23 15.86
N ASP A 91 6.44 -11.34 15.14
CA ASP A 91 7.06 -11.41 13.82
C ASP A 91 6.30 -10.50 12.83
N LEU A 92 4.97 -10.53 12.84
CA LEU A 92 4.12 -9.71 11.98
C LEU A 92 4.19 -8.20 12.28
N LEU A 93 4.36 -7.85 13.56
CA LEU A 93 4.49 -6.47 14.03
C LEU A 93 5.92 -5.92 13.95
N GLY A 94 6.90 -6.77 13.63
CA GLY A 94 8.32 -6.40 13.61
C GLY A 94 8.85 -5.99 15.00
N VAL A 95 8.40 -6.66 16.06
CA VAL A 95 8.80 -6.37 17.46
C VAL A 95 9.17 -7.64 18.20
N SER A 96 9.72 -7.51 19.41
CA SER A 96 10.03 -8.66 20.25
C SER A 96 8.77 -9.27 20.90
N ARG A 97 8.77 -10.58 21.15
CA ARG A 97 7.67 -11.25 21.87
C ARG A 97 7.35 -10.64 23.25
N PRO A 98 8.32 -10.24 24.10
CA PRO A 98 8.02 -9.51 25.33
C PRO A 98 7.28 -8.19 25.11
N THR A 99 7.53 -7.51 23.98
CA THR A 99 6.78 -6.31 23.60
C THR A 99 5.32 -6.63 23.32
N VAL A 100 5.03 -7.70 22.56
CA VAL A 100 3.66 -8.16 22.35
C VAL A 100 2.97 -8.49 23.67
N LYS A 101 3.65 -9.21 24.58
CA LYS A 101 3.09 -9.48 25.91
C LYS A 101 2.73 -8.19 26.65
N ARG A 102 3.60 -7.20 26.65
CA ARG A 102 3.34 -5.90 27.29
C ARG A 102 2.17 -5.16 26.65
N LEU A 103 1.98 -5.25 25.33
CA LEU A 103 0.81 -4.67 24.65
C LEU A 103 -0.49 -5.36 25.08
N ILE A 104 -0.46 -6.69 25.23
CA ILE A 104 -1.60 -7.46 25.76
C ILE A 104 -1.88 -7.06 27.21
N ASP A 105 -0.85 -7.02 28.07
CA ASP A 105 -0.99 -6.69 29.49
C ASP A 105 -1.55 -5.26 29.68
N LYS A 106 -1.24 -4.33 28.77
CA LYS A 106 -1.78 -2.95 28.75
C LYS A 106 -3.19 -2.83 28.17
N GLY A 107 -3.70 -3.88 27.52
CA GLY A 107 -4.97 -3.85 26.78
C GLY A 107 -4.88 -3.18 25.40
N ASP A 108 -3.69 -2.78 24.95
CA ASP A 108 -3.47 -2.17 23.62
C ASP A 108 -3.68 -3.17 22.48
N LEU A 109 -3.53 -4.47 22.77
CA LEU A 109 -3.68 -5.55 21.81
C LEU A 109 -4.54 -6.67 22.40
N ALA A 110 -5.69 -6.92 21.77
CA ALA A 110 -6.62 -7.96 22.20
C ALA A 110 -5.99 -9.36 22.09
N ALA A 111 -6.20 -10.17 23.12
CA ALA A 111 -5.78 -11.56 23.13
C ALA A 111 -6.67 -12.40 24.05
N GLU A 112 -6.98 -13.61 23.61
CA GLU A 112 -7.67 -14.61 24.40
C GLU A 112 -6.66 -15.55 25.06
N ARG A 113 -6.93 -15.95 26.30
CA ARG A 113 -6.08 -16.91 27.01
C ARG A 113 -6.64 -18.32 26.82
N ILE A 114 -5.93 -19.16 26.06
CA ILE A 114 -6.26 -20.58 25.88
C ILE A 114 -5.26 -21.41 26.68
N GLY A 115 -5.72 -21.92 27.82
CA GLY A 115 -4.86 -22.57 28.82
C GLY A 115 -3.82 -21.61 29.38
N THR A 116 -2.55 -21.87 29.10
CA THR A 116 -1.40 -21.04 29.56
C THR A 116 -0.88 -20.06 28.50
N ARG A 117 -1.41 -20.10 27.26
CA ARG A 117 -0.90 -19.31 26.14
C ARG A 117 -1.94 -18.29 25.66
N HIS A 118 -1.45 -17.14 25.22
CA HIS A 118 -2.27 -16.15 24.52
C HIS A 118 -2.43 -16.51 23.04
N ARG A 119 -3.65 -16.32 22.55
CA ARG A 119 -4.01 -16.35 21.13
C ARG A 119 -4.54 -14.98 20.74
N LEU A 120 -4.13 -14.51 19.57
CA LEU A 120 -4.52 -13.20 19.05
C LEU A 120 -5.22 -13.39 17.72
N LEU A 121 -6.30 -12.69 17.45
CA LEU A 121 -6.89 -12.70 16.12
C LEU A 121 -5.93 -11.98 15.16
N LEU A 122 -5.67 -12.55 13.98
CA LEU A 122 -4.86 -11.88 12.95
C LEU A 122 -5.43 -10.49 12.65
N ASP A 123 -6.76 -10.37 12.63
CA ASP A 123 -7.45 -9.11 12.39
C ASP A 123 -7.12 -8.01 13.40
N ASP A 124 -7.11 -8.33 14.70
CA ASP A 124 -6.76 -7.40 15.76
C ASP A 124 -5.30 -6.95 15.65
N VAL A 125 -4.41 -7.89 15.31
CA VAL A 125 -2.98 -7.59 15.12
C VAL A 125 -2.76 -6.67 13.92
N LEU A 126 -3.45 -6.91 12.80
CA LEU A 126 -3.38 -6.05 11.61
C LEU A 126 -3.96 -4.66 11.89
N THR A 127 -5.10 -4.58 12.58
CA THR A 127 -5.73 -3.33 12.99
C THR A 127 -4.82 -2.51 13.90
N TYR A 128 -4.21 -3.16 14.89
CA TYR A 128 -3.21 -2.50 15.74
C TYR A 128 -2.01 -1.98 14.94
N ARG A 129 -1.51 -2.76 13.98
CA ARG A 129 -0.39 -2.35 13.11
C ARG A 129 -0.72 -1.10 12.32
N GLU A 130 -1.92 -1.04 11.75
CA GLU A 130 -2.38 0.10 10.97
C GLU A 130 -2.57 1.35 11.84
N ASN A 131 -3.24 1.21 12.99
CA ASN A 131 -3.40 2.32 13.94
C ASN A 131 -2.04 2.85 14.46
N ARG A 132 -1.06 1.96 14.66
CA ARG A 132 0.30 2.36 15.01
C ARG A 132 0.98 3.12 13.88
N ARG A 133 0.81 2.67 12.64
CA ARG A 133 1.36 3.34 11.44
C ARG A 133 0.75 4.73 11.26
N GLN A 134 -0.56 4.87 11.42
CA GLN A 134 -1.25 6.16 11.35
C GLN A 134 -0.73 7.12 12.43
N ARG A 135 -0.64 6.69 13.68
CA ARG A 135 -0.05 7.50 14.77
C ARG A 135 1.38 7.95 14.47
N GLN A 136 2.18 7.13 13.80
CA GLN A 136 3.52 7.52 13.36
C GLN A 136 3.48 8.61 12.28
N TYR A 137 2.57 8.50 11.30
CA TYR A 137 2.37 9.54 10.30
C TYR A 137 1.86 10.84 10.91
N ASP A 138 0.89 10.78 11.82
CA ASP A 138 0.35 11.97 12.49
C ASP A 138 1.43 12.66 13.34
N ALA A 139 2.29 11.89 14.01
CA ALA A 139 3.42 12.43 14.76
C ALA A 139 4.46 13.10 13.85
N LEU A 140 4.71 12.57 12.66
CA LEU A 140 5.58 13.19 11.67
C LEU A 140 4.95 14.48 11.12
N ALA A 141 3.67 14.44 10.74
CA ALA A 141 2.93 15.58 10.22
C ALA A 141 2.85 16.72 11.26
N SER A 142 2.65 16.42 12.54
CA SER A 142 2.64 17.43 13.61
C SER A 142 4.01 18.07 13.89
N THR A 143 5.10 17.51 13.34
CA THR A 143 6.44 18.11 13.39
C THR A 143 6.78 18.85 12.09
N ALA A 144 5.99 18.67 11.03
CA ALA A 144 6.17 19.41 9.79
C ALA A 144 5.77 20.87 10.02
N VAL A 145 6.72 21.78 9.80
CA VAL A 145 6.48 23.22 9.76
C VAL A 145 6.48 23.59 8.29
N ASP A 146 5.43 24.28 7.83
CA ASP A 146 5.46 24.92 6.51
C ASP A 146 6.53 26.01 6.56
N ILE A 147 7.68 25.71 5.96
CA ILE A 147 8.81 26.62 5.85
C ILE A 147 8.78 27.16 4.44
N ASP A 148 8.57 28.46 4.29
CA ASP A 148 8.80 29.12 3.01
C ASP A 148 10.31 29.23 2.77
N ALA A 149 10.76 28.97 1.54
CA ALA A 149 12.18 29.06 1.19
C ALA A 149 12.70 30.50 1.28
N ASP A 150 11.80 31.48 1.29
CA ASP A 150 12.08 32.91 1.40
C ASP A 150 12.11 33.42 2.85
N ASP A 151 11.76 32.59 3.85
CA ASP A 151 11.79 32.97 5.26
C ASP A 151 13.24 33.14 5.80
N ASP A 152 13.43 34.10 6.72
CA ASP A 152 14.72 34.29 7.39
C ASP A 152 15.16 33.00 8.12
N PRO A 153 16.38 32.49 7.86
CA PRO A 153 16.93 31.32 8.54
C PRO A 153 16.93 31.38 10.08
N ALA A 154 16.89 32.56 10.69
CA ALA A 154 16.73 32.73 12.13
C ALA A 154 15.29 32.41 12.59
N VAL A 155 14.29 32.85 11.84
CA VAL A 155 12.85 32.61 12.10
C VAL A 155 12.53 31.13 11.92
N ILE A 156 13.03 30.50 10.86
CA ILE A 156 12.88 29.05 10.62
C ILE A 156 13.42 28.24 11.80
N ARG A 157 14.61 28.59 12.31
CA ARG A 157 15.23 27.90 13.45
C ARG A 157 14.43 28.05 14.74
N GLU A 158 13.79 29.19 14.94
CA GLU A 158 12.92 29.43 16.09
C GLU A 158 11.63 28.62 16.01
N GLN A 159 10.96 28.64 14.85
CA GLN A 159 9.74 27.85 14.59
C GLN A 159 9.98 26.35 14.78
N LEU A 160 11.08 25.81 14.23
CA LEU A 160 11.45 24.41 14.42
C LEU A 160 11.74 24.07 15.89
N ARG A 161 12.33 24.99 16.67
CA ARG A 161 12.55 24.80 18.12
C ARG A 161 11.22 24.77 18.88
N ALA A 162 10.29 25.66 18.54
CA ALA A 162 8.97 25.71 19.15
C ALA A 162 8.17 24.43 18.86
N ALA A 163 8.13 23.99 17.60
CA ALA A 163 7.46 22.75 17.20
C ALA A 163 8.02 21.52 17.94
N ARG A 164 9.36 21.40 18.04
CA ARG A 164 10.00 20.31 18.79
C ARG A 164 9.67 20.34 20.29
N ARG A 165 9.56 21.51 20.91
CA ARG A 165 9.16 21.64 22.32
C ARG A 165 7.72 21.19 22.53
N ALA A 166 6.79 21.63 21.70
CA ALA A 166 5.38 21.25 21.79
C ALA A 166 5.18 19.73 21.64
N VAL A 167 5.90 19.10 20.71
CA VAL A 167 5.89 17.63 20.54
C VAL A 167 6.47 16.91 21.78
N ALA A 168 7.55 17.44 22.35
CA ALA A 168 8.16 16.87 23.56
C ALA A 168 7.23 16.97 24.78
N GLU A 169 6.44 18.04 24.90
CA GLU A 169 5.46 18.23 25.97
C GLU A 169 4.28 17.26 25.84
N ARG A 170 3.74 17.08 24.63
CA ARG A 170 2.68 16.08 24.38
C ARG A 170 3.13 14.67 24.72
N ARG A 171 4.35 14.28 24.33
CA ARG A 171 4.92 12.96 24.68
C ARG A 171 5.07 12.74 26.19
N ARG A 172 5.30 13.81 26.98
CA ARG A 172 5.36 13.71 28.45
C ARG A 172 3.98 13.60 29.09
N ALA A 173 2.93 14.07 28.43
CA ALA A 173 1.56 13.98 28.93
C ALA A 173 0.89 12.64 28.60
N GLU A 174 1.33 11.95 27.54
CA GLU A 174 0.78 10.68 27.05
C GLU A 174 1.52 9.42 27.55
N GLY A 175 2.69 9.57 28.17
CA GLY A 175 3.56 8.47 28.62
C GLY A 175 3.46 8.17 30.10
#